data_AF-A0A317V439-F1
#
_entry.id   AF-A0A317V439-F1
#
_cell.length_a   1.000
_cell.length_b   1.000
_cell.length_c   1.000
_cell.angle_alpha   90.00
_cell.angle_beta   90.00
_cell.angle_gamma   90.00
#
_symmetry.space_group_name_H-M   'P 1'
#
loop_
_entity.id
_entity.type
_entity.pdbx_description
1 polymer ?
#
loop_
_entity_poly.entity_id
_entity_poly.type
_entity_poly.pdbx_seq_one_letter_code
_entity_poly.pdbx_strand_id
1 'polypeptide(L)'
;MIPLYTGEELIISLEVCKPDNSTCLIVEKPGAVYADCINGGPHTYYTLIGDTFRYIALKLNLTLAALESTAQIEVSDPDAEVEAGNFIKLPQCDPSTCSLHPMEFIYGTYKNIADSLGTTVGQMMAINPTYNHSEGGKGEGAVISMLHDCEYTGSNVIVIS
;
A
#
# COMPACT_ATOMS: atom_id res chain seq x y z
N MET A 1 9.83 8.54 0.13
CA MET A 1 10.13 8.60 1.58
C MET A 1 10.36 7.16 2.04
N ILE A 2 11.50 6.89 2.67
CA ILE A 2 11.96 5.55 3.09
C ILE A 2 11.23 5.18 4.40
N PRO A 3 10.90 3.90 4.67
CA PRO A 3 10.28 3.46 5.94
C PRO A 3 11.00 3.93 7.21
N LEU A 4 12.28 4.27 7.10
CA LEU A 4 13.16 4.77 8.15
C LEU A 4 13.83 6.06 7.68
N TYR A 5 13.90 7.07 8.53
CA TYR A 5 14.59 8.32 8.26
C TYR A 5 16.09 8.19 8.54
N THR A 6 16.90 8.88 7.74
CA THR A 6 18.33 8.99 8.06
C THR A 6 18.51 9.71 9.38
N GLY A 7 19.18 9.08 10.33
CA GLY A 7 19.39 9.61 11.69
C GLY A 7 18.31 9.22 12.69
N GLU A 8 17.34 8.40 12.32
CA GLU A 8 16.35 7.83 13.24
C GLU A 8 17.00 6.83 14.22
N GLU A 9 16.70 6.96 15.51
CA GLU A 9 17.17 6.02 16.54
C GLU A 9 16.19 4.87 16.68
N LEU A 10 16.63 3.66 16.32
CA LEU A 10 15.82 2.44 16.45
C LEU A 10 16.14 1.70 17.73
N ILE A 11 15.12 1.44 18.55
CA ILE A 11 15.23 0.55 19.71
C ILE A 11 15.14 -0.89 19.21
N ILE A 12 16.30 -1.51 18.96
CA ILE A 12 16.38 -2.93 18.64
C ILE A 12 16.39 -3.72 19.94
N SER A 13 15.33 -4.49 20.18
CA SER A 13 15.30 -5.42 21.31
C SER A 13 16.43 -6.44 21.16
N LEU A 14 17.13 -6.72 22.27
CA LEU A 14 18.08 -7.83 22.37
C LEU A 14 17.32 -9.17 22.22
N GLU A 15 18.01 -10.30 22.43
CA GLU A 15 17.45 -11.64 22.29
C GLU A 15 16.03 -11.77 22.89
N VAL A 16 15.05 -11.98 22.01
CA VAL A 16 13.65 -12.21 22.37
C VAL A 16 13.34 -13.69 22.25
N CYS A 17 12.59 -14.24 23.20
CA CYS A 17 12.22 -15.66 23.18
C CYS A 17 11.29 -16.05 22.02
N LYS A 18 10.62 -15.06 21.41
CA LYS A 18 9.63 -15.22 20.33
C LYS A 18 9.73 -14.06 19.33
N PRO A 19 10.74 -14.06 18.44
CA PRO A 19 10.85 -13.03 17.42
C PRO A 19 9.70 -13.16 16.42
N ASP A 20 9.12 -12.03 16.02
CA ASP A 20 8.18 -11.96 14.91
C ASP A 20 8.88 -11.39 13.68
N ASN A 21 9.06 -12.25 12.69
CA ASN A 21 9.79 -11.95 11.46
C ASN A 21 8.89 -12.03 10.22
N SER A 22 7.56 -12.06 10.37
CA SER A 22 6.67 -12.34 9.24
C SER A 22 5.34 -11.60 9.26
N THR A 23 4.79 -11.22 10.41
CA THR A 23 3.42 -10.67 10.45
C THR A 23 3.35 -9.25 9.88
N CYS A 24 4.43 -8.48 9.98
CA CYS A 24 4.51 -7.10 9.49
C CYS A 24 5.11 -6.97 8.08
N LEU A 25 5.57 -8.07 7.48
CA LEU A 25 6.21 -8.05 6.16
C LEU A 25 5.17 -8.11 5.03
N ILE A 26 5.43 -7.34 3.97
CA ILE A 26 4.70 -7.42 2.70
C ILE A 26 5.53 -8.31 1.78
N VAL A 27 5.19 -9.61 1.77
CA VAL A 27 5.87 -10.62 0.98
C VAL A 27 4.87 -11.43 0.18
N GLU A 28 5.34 -12.01 -0.92
CA GLU A 28 4.56 -12.99 -1.67
C GLU A 28 4.19 -14.17 -0.77
N LYS A 29 2.91 -14.54 -0.80
CA LYS A 29 2.39 -15.70 -0.08
C LYS A 29 2.21 -16.84 -1.07
N PRO A 30 2.88 -17.99 -0.89
CA PRO A 30 2.71 -19.14 -1.78
C PRO A 30 1.23 -19.55 -1.91
N GLY A 31 0.72 -19.58 -3.14
CA GLY A 31 -0.68 -19.93 -3.43
C GLY A 31 -1.71 -18.85 -3.12
N ALA A 32 -1.30 -17.62 -2.79
CA ALA A 32 -2.22 -16.50 -2.68
C ALA A 32 -2.81 -16.12 -4.04
N VAL A 33 -4.08 -15.69 -4.01
CA VAL A 33 -4.78 -15.13 -5.16
C VAL A 33 -4.72 -13.61 -5.03
N TYR A 34 -4.11 -12.96 -6.01
CA TYR A 34 -4.04 -11.51 -6.11
C TYR A 34 -5.15 -10.99 -7.01
N ALA A 35 -5.57 -9.74 -6.80
CA ALA A 35 -6.62 -9.12 -7.58
C ALA A 35 -6.08 -8.52 -8.90
N ASP A 36 -6.95 -8.31 -9.88
CA ASP A 36 -6.60 -7.65 -11.15
C ASP A 36 -6.95 -6.16 -11.16
N CYS A 37 -7.58 -5.65 -10.10
CA CYS A 37 -7.89 -4.24 -9.92
C CYS A 37 -8.13 -3.93 -8.44
N ILE A 38 -8.04 -2.64 -8.08
CA ILE A 38 -8.37 -2.16 -6.73
C ILE A 38 -9.82 -1.68 -6.67
N ASN A 39 -10.47 -1.93 -5.54
CA ASN A 39 -11.82 -1.41 -5.28
C ASN A 39 -11.77 0.08 -4.90
N GLY A 40 -12.71 0.87 -5.40
CA GLY A 40 -12.93 2.28 -5.11
C GLY A 40 -11.85 3.23 -5.67
N GLY A 41 -10.58 3.02 -5.33
CA GLY A 41 -9.47 3.84 -5.77
C GLY A 41 -8.30 3.84 -4.78
N PRO A 42 -7.33 4.76 -4.94
CA PRO A 42 -7.31 5.88 -5.90
C PRO A 42 -6.84 5.49 -7.32
N HIS A 43 -6.99 6.41 -8.30
CA HIS A 43 -6.58 6.18 -9.69
C HIS A 43 -5.05 6.12 -9.90
N THR A 44 -4.26 6.71 -9.00
CA THR A 44 -2.80 6.81 -9.15
C THR A 44 -2.04 6.37 -7.90
N TYR A 45 -0.81 5.91 -8.11
CA TYR A 45 0.18 5.64 -7.06
C TYR A 45 1.40 6.54 -7.26
N TYR A 46 1.88 7.15 -6.18
CA TYR A 46 3.09 7.97 -6.18
C TYR A 46 4.30 7.11 -5.81
N THR A 47 5.24 6.94 -6.73
CA THR A 47 6.41 6.07 -6.56
C THR A 47 7.36 6.61 -5.50
N LEU A 48 7.90 5.71 -4.68
CA LEU A 48 8.84 5.99 -3.60
C LEU A 48 10.20 5.33 -3.88
N ILE A 49 11.20 5.76 -3.14
CA ILE A 49 12.55 5.17 -3.17
C ILE A 49 12.46 3.69 -2.80
N GLY A 50 13.10 2.84 -3.60
CA GLY A 50 13.10 1.39 -3.42
C GLY A 50 11.84 0.68 -3.92
N ASP A 51 10.92 1.40 -4.57
CA ASP A 51 9.80 0.75 -5.25
C ASP A 51 10.28 -0.01 -6.49
N THR A 52 9.70 -1.18 -6.69
CA THR A 52 9.74 -1.94 -7.94
C THR A 52 8.30 -2.23 -8.35
N PHE A 53 8.04 -2.56 -9.62
CA PHE A 53 6.70 -2.92 -10.05
C PHE A 53 6.15 -4.14 -9.28
N ARG A 54 7.00 -5.13 -9.01
CA ARG A 54 6.63 -6.28 -8.18
C ARG A 54 6.26 -5.86 -6.76
N TYR A 55 7.04 -4.98 -6.15
CA TYR A 55 6.76 -4.55 -4.79
C TYR A 55 5.52 -3.66 -4.68
N ILE A 56 5.28 -2.78 -5.66
CA ILE A 56 4.04 -1.99 -5.72
C ILE A 56 2.82 -2.90 -5.88
N ALA A 57 2.88 -3.90 -6.77
CA ALA A 57 1.80 -4.86 -6.94
C ALA A 57 1.49 -5.59 -5.63
N LEU A 58 2.52 -6.01 -4.87
CA LEU A 58 2.33 -6.63 -3.55
C LEU A 58 1.69 -5.70 -2.52
N LYS A 59 2.10 -4.43 -2.48
CA LYS A 59 1.48 -3.43 -1.57
C LYS A 59 -0.01 -3.25 -1.86
N LEU A 60 -0.40 -3.32 -3.13
CA LEU A 60 -1.78 -3.18 -3.60
C LEU A 60 -2.55 -4.50 -3.65
N ASN A 61 -1.92 -5.62 -3.29
CA ASN A 61 -2.48 -6.96 -3.44
C ASN A 61 -2.96 -7.26 -4.88
N LEU A 62 -2.23 -6.77 -5.88
CA LEU A 62 -2.51 -6.94 -7.30
C LEU A 62 -1.61 -7.98 -7.95
N THR A 63 -2.07 -8.56 -9.06
CA THR A 63 -1.18 -9.25 -9.99
C THR A 63 -0.23 -8.24 -10.63
N LEU A 64 1.02 -8.64 -10.85
CA LEU A 64 1.99 -7.80 -11.56
C LEU A 64 1.48 -7.39 -12.95
N ALA A 65 0.89 -8.36 -13.67
CA ALA A 65 0.33 -8.13 -15.00
C ALA A 65 -0.78 -7.08 -15.01
N ALA A 66 -1.65 -7.04 -13.99
CA ALA A 66 -2.69 -6.02 -13.89
C ALA A 66 -2.09 -4.62 -13.74
N LEU A 67 -1.09 -4.46 -12.87
CA LEU A 67 -0.41 -3.17 -12.70
C LEU A 67 0.31 -2.72 -13.98
N GLU A 68 1.06 -3.62 -14.62
CA GLU A 68 1.77 -3.34 -15.88
C GLU A 68 0.81 -2.92 -17.00
N SER A 69 -0.40 -3.49 -17.04
CA SER A 69 -1.39 -3.19 -18.07
C SER A 69 -1.90 -1.75 -18.04
N THR A 70 -1.86 -1.09 -16.89
CA THR A 70 -2.40 0.28 -16.72
C THR A 70 -1.34 1.33 -16.45
N ALA A 71 -0.16 0.98 -15.95
CA ALA A 71 0.81 1.93 -15.41
C ALA A 71 1.35 2.99 -16.40
N GLN A 72 1.11 2.83 -17.70
CA GLN A 72 1.54 3.74 -18.79
C GLN A 72 3.06 3.97 -18.85
N ILE A 73 3.84 3.00 -18.38
CA ILE A 73 5.31 2.98 -18.41
C ILE A 73 5.74 1.61 -18.96
N GLU A 74 6.74 1.59 -19.85
CA GLU A 74 7.32 0.31 -20.30
C GLU A 74 8.12 -0.33 -19.16
N VAL A 75 7.71 -1.53 -18.75
CA VAL A 75 8.39 -2.32 -17.73
C VAL A 75 9.26 -3.37 -18.40
N SER A 76 10.57 -3.16 -18.36
CA SER A 76 11.57 -4.09 -18.93
C SER A 76 12.05 -5.13 -17.92
N ASP A 77 12.14 -4.72 -16.65
CA ASP A 77 12.45 -5.57 -15.51
C ASP A 77 11.53 -5.14 -14.33
N PRO A 78 10.56 -5.98 -13.91
CA PRO A 78 9.63 -5.65 -12.83
C PRO A 78 10.28 -5.61 -11.44
N ASP A 79 11.52 -6.11 -11.32
CA ASP A 79 12.31 -6.13 -10.10
C ASP A 79 13.36 -5.01 -10.06
N ALA A 80 13.51 -4.25 -11.14
CA ALA A 80 14.30 -3.01 -11.15
C ALA A 80 13.58 -1.89 -10.40
N GLU A 81 14.36 -1.02 -9.74
CA GLU A 81 13.82 0.14 -9.05
C GLU A 81 13.20 1.13 -10.04
N VAL A 82 11.98 1.59 -9.73
CA VAL A 82 11.34 2.68 -10.47
C VAL A 82 11.84 4.03 -9.95
N GLU A 83 11.90 5.02 -10.84
CA GLU A 83 12.24 6.37 -10.43
C GLU A 83 11.19 6.89 -9.42
N ALA A 84 11.67 7.27 -8.24
CA ALA A 84 10.85 7.84 -7.20
C ALA A 84 10.33 9.23 -7.59
N GLY A 85 9.12 9.57 -7.15
CA GLY A 85 8.53 10.87 -7.37
C GLY A 85 7.62 10.99 -8.59
N ASN A 86 7.33 9.87 -9.24
CA ASN A 86 6.46 9.78 -10.40
C ASN A 86 5.08 9.23 -10.03
N PHE A 87 4.10 9.47 -10.89
CA PHE A 87 2.78 8.86 -10.76
C PHE A 87 2.61 7.73 -11.78
N ILE A 88 2.11 6.60 -11.32
CA ILE A 88 1.64 5.51 -12.18
C ILE A 88 0.13 5.34 -12.03
N LYS A 89 -0.54 4.89 -13.09
CA LYS A 89 -1.97 4.59 -13.05
C LYS A 89 -2.24 3.20 -12.50
N LEU A 90 -3.26 3.12 -11.65
CA LEU A 90 -3.71 1.87 -11.05
C LEU A 90 -4.93 1.32 -11.79
N PRO A 91 -5.06 -0.02 -11.92
CA PRO A 91 -6.27 -0.64 -12.43
C PRO A 91 -7.37 -0.56 -11.37
N GLN A 92 -8.53 0.01 -11.70
CA GLN A 92 -9.66 0.14 -10.79
C GLN A 92 -10.79 -0.80 -11.20
N CYS A 93 -11.49 -1.36 -10.21
CA CYS A 93 -12.65 -2.21 -10.44
C CYS A 93 -13.91 -1.34 -10.63
N ASP A 94 -14.73 -1.63 -11.62
CA ASP A 94 -16.03 -0.96 -11.80
C ASP A 94 -17.16 -1.99 -11.96
N PRO A 95 -18.27 -1.88 -11.21
CA PRO A 95 -18.55 -0.88 -10.18
C PRO A 95 -17.99 -1.29 -8.80
N SER A 96 -17.24 -0.39 -8.14
CA SER A 96 -16.72 -0.59 -6.78
C SER A 96 -16.59 0.72 -6.01
N THR A 97 -16.54 0.64 -4.68
CA THR A 97 -16.43 1.82 -3.80
C THR A 97 -15.54 1.54 -2.58
N CYS A 98 -14.97 2.60 -2.02
CA CYS A 98 -14.40 2.62 -0.67
C CYS A 98 -14.95 3.83 0.08
N SER A 99 -15.07 3.73 1.40
CA SER A 99 -15.33 4.87 2.28
C SER A 99 -14.01 5.54 2.68
N LEU A 100 -14.00 6.86 2.78
CA LEU A 100 -12.83 7.66 3.19
C LEU A 100 -13.13 8.42 4.48
N HIS A 101 -12.27 8.26 5.49
CA HIS A 101 -12.38 8.98 6.75
C HIS A 101 -11.01 9.51 7.22
N PRO A 102 -10.91 10.79 7.64
CA PRO A 102 -9.71 11.29 8.31
C PRO A 102 -9.60 10.68 9.71
N MET A 103 -8.45 10.11 10.07
CA MET A 103 -8.22 9.63 11.42
C MET A 103 -6.80 9.86 11.90
N GLU A 104 -6.66 9.97 13.21
CA GLU A 104 -5.38 10.18 13.88
C GLU A 104 -4.55 8.90 13.84
N PHE A 105 -3.40 8.96 13.16
CA PHE A 105 -2.46 7.86 13.12
C PHE A 105 -1.45 8.04 14.25
N ILE A 106 -1.71 7.37 15.37
CA ILE A 106 -0.94 7.51 16.60
C ILE A 106 0.35 6.67 16.52
N TYR A 107 0.24 5.36 16.28
CA TYR A 107 1.38 4.46 16.33
C TYR A 107 1.29 3.32 15.31
N GLY A 108 2.43 2.97 14.72
CA GLY A 108 2.61 1.77 13.90
C GLY A 108 2.85 2.06 12.42
N THR A 109 2.58 1.06 11.57
CA THR A 109 2.73 1.15 10.11
C THR A 109 1.40 0.91 9.41
N TYR A 110 1.31 1.28 8.13
CA TYR A 110 0.13 1.00 7.32
C TYR A 110 -0.24 -0.48 7.23
N LYS A 111 0.69 -1.42 7.44
CA LYS A 111 0.39 -2.85 7.34
C LYS A 111 -0.67 -3.28 8.34
N ASN A 112 -0.53 -2.86 9.60
CA ASN A 112 -1.47 -3.28 10.65
C ASN A 112 -2.84 -2.64 10.47
N ILE A 113 -2.88 -1.41 9.97
CA ILE A 113 -4.11 -0.65 9.78
C ILE A 113 -4.85 -1.10 8.51
N ALA A 114 -4.13 -1.39 7.43
CA ALA A 114 -4.74 -1.85 6.19
C ALA A 114 -5.50 -3.17 6.40
N ASP A 115 -4.90 -4.10 7.16
CA ASP A 115 -5.54 -5.37 7.50
C ASP A 115 -6.82 -5.17 8.33
N SER A 116 -6.83 -4.20 9.26
CA SER A 116 -8.00 -3.97 10.13
C SER A 116 -9.14 -3.23 9.44
N LEU A 117 -8.83 -2.40 8.44
CA LEU A 117 -9.81 -1.61 7.69
C LEU A 117 -10.27 -2.29 6.39
N GLY A 118 -9.77 -3.48 6.08
CA GLY A 118 -10.13 -4.19 4.85
C GLY A 118 -9.66 -3.48 3.58
N THR A 119 -8.49 -2.83 3.64
CA THR A 119 -7.86 -2.16 2.49
C THR A 119 -6.44 -2.71 2.26
N THR A 120 -5.68 -2.08 1.38
CA THR A 120 -4.29 -2.45 1.08
C THR A 120 -3.31 -1.36 1.51
N VAL A 121 -2.07 -1.76 1.81
CA VAL A 121 -1.01 -0.80 2.16
C VAL A 121 -0.79 0.17 1.00
N GLY A 122 -0.81 -0.32 -0.23
CA GLY A 122 -0.64 0.50 -1.43
C GLY A 122 -1.73 1.56 -1.60
N GLN A 123 -3.00 1.22 -1.32
CA GLN A 123 -4.10 2.19 -1.36
C GLN A 123 -3.92 3.28 -0.31
N MET A 124 -3.53 2.91 0.93
CA MET A 124 -3.24 3.87 2.00
C MET A 124 -2.07 4.79 1.67
N MET A 125 -1.00 4.25 1.08
CA MET A 125 0.15 5.06 0.64
C MET A 125 -0.22 5.99 -0.51
N ALA A 126 -1.10 5.54 -1.42
CA ALA A 126 -1.50 6.32 -2.58
C ALA A 126 -2.36 7.54 -2.19
N ILE A 127 -3.24 7.41 -1.20
CA ILE A 127 -4.06 8.54 -0.70
C ILE A 127 -3.34 9.42 0.33
N ASN A 128 -2.23 8.94 0.91
CA ASN A 128 -1.39 9.71 1.84
C ASN A 128 0.06 9.72 1.33
N PRO A 129 0.32 10.32 0.16
CA PRO A 129 1.68 10.38 -0.35
C PRO A 129 2.57 11.07 0.68
N THR A 130 3.82 10.60 0.80
CA THR A 130 4.82 11.14 1.74
C THR A 130 4.56 10.91 3.23
N TYR A 131 3.63 10.01 3.60
CA TYR A 131 3.46 9.53 4.97
C TYR A 131 3.55 8.00 5.00
N ASN A 132 4.16 7.39 6.01
CA ASN A 132 4.39 5.94 6.05
C ASN A 132 4.24 5.28 7.43
N HIS A 133 4.60 5.97 8.50
CA HIS A 133 4.50 5.50 9.88
C HIS A 133 4.23 6.66 10.83
N SER A 134 3.83 6.35 12.06
CA SER A 134 3.70 7.33 13.13
C SER A 134 4.32 6.83 14.42
N GLU A 135 4.98 7.74 15.14
CA GLU A 135 5.54 7.53 16.47
C GLU A 135 4.93 8.48 17.52
N GLY A 136 3.92 9.27 17.13
CA GLY A 136 3.32 10.29 17.98
C GLY A 136 2.47 9.71 19.12
N GLY A 137 2.43 10.39 20.26
CA GLY A 137 1.42 10.14 21.28
C GLY A 137 0.01 10.50 20.79
N LYS A 138 -1.01 10.11 21.57
CA LYS A 138 -2.38 10.57 21.33
C LYS A 138 -2.45 12.10 21.47
N GLY A 139 -2.99 12.78 20.46
CA GLY A 139 -2.99 14.24 20.29
C GLY A 139 -1.76 14.78 19.55
N GLU A 140 -0.78 13.94 19.22
CA GLU A 140 0.48 14.31 18.56
C GLU A 140 0.66 13.60 17.21
N GLY A 141 -0.16 12.58 16.93
CA GLY A 141 -0.15 11.86 15.66
C GLY A 141 -0.73 12.70 14.52
N ALA A 142 -0.25 12.45 13.30
CA ALA A 142 -0.82 13.11 12.13
C ALA A 142 -2.23 12.60 11.85
N VAL A 143 -3.12 13.49 11.42
CA VAL A 143 -4.42 13.11 10.87
C VAL A 143 -4.23 12.81 9.39
N ILE A 144 -4.47 11.56 9.01
CA ILE A 144 -4.32 11.08 7.63
C ILE A 144 -5.67 10.59 7.10
N SER A 145 -5.81 10.57 5.78
CA SER A 145 -7.00 9.98 5.15
C SER A 145 -6.89 8.46 5.21
N MET A 146 -7.98 7.76 5.48
CA MET A 146 -7.97 6.30 5.54
C MET A 146 -9.15 5.72 4.78
N LEU A 147 -8.84 4.72 3.95
CA LEU A 147 -9.85 3.98 3.20
C LEU A 147 -10.32 2.77 4.00
N HIS A 148 -11.61 2.51 3.99
CA HIS A 148 -12.20 1.31 4.58
C HIS A 148 -13.41 0.86 3.77
N ASP A 149 -13.88 -0.36 4.03
CA ASP A 149 -15.04 -0.96 3.37
C ASP A 149 -14.93 -0.90 1.84
N CYS A 150 -13.77 -1.36 1.32
CA CYS A 150 -13.46 -1.37 -0.10
C CYS A 150 -14.07 -2.60 -0.81
N GLU A 151 -15.20 -2.42 -1.48
CA GLU A 151 -16.01 -3.53 -2.01
C GLU A 151 -16.58 -3.29 -3.42
N TYR A 152 -16.97 -4.38 -4.07
CA TYR A 152 -17.76 -4.33 -5.30
C TYR A 152 -19.20 -3.92 -4.99
N THR A 153 -19.79 -3.11 -5.85
CA THR A 153 -21.20 -2.68 -5.69
C THR A 153 -22.14 -3.34 -6.71
N GLY A 154 -21.62 -4.22 -7.56
CA GLY A 154 -22.37 -4.94 -8.58
C GLY A 154 -21.77 -6.30 -8.93
N SER A 155 -22.49 -7.08 -9.73
CA SER A 155 -22.15 -8.47 -10.08
C SER A 155 -21.29 -8.61 -11.35
N ASN A 156 -21.24 -7.59 -12.21
CA ASN A 156 -20.40 -7.58 -13.41
C ASN A 156 -19.27 -6.56 -13.22
N VAL A 157 -18.15 -7.00 -12.66
CA VAL A 157 -16.98 -6.16 -12.42
C VAL A 157 -16.06 -6.19 -13.64
N ILE A 158 -15.69 -5.02 -14.12
CA ILE A 158 -14.67 -4.83 -15.16
C ILE A 158 -13.46 -4.07 -14.61
N VAL A 159 -12.31 -4.23 -15.28
CA VAL A 159 -11.11 -3.43 -14.99
C VAL A 159 -11.15 -2.17 -15.86
N ILE A 160 -10.98 -1.02 -15.22
CA ILE A 160 -10.86 0.29 -15.87
C ILE A 160 -9.55 0.96 -15.47
N SER A 161 -9.07 1.89 -16.31
CA SER A 161 -7.94 2.76 -16.03
C SER A 161 -8.30 4.19 -16.37
#